data_AF-A0A7J2JK38-F1
#
_entry.id   AF-A0A7J2JK38-F1
#
_cell.length_a   1.000
_cell.length_b   1.000
_cell.length_c   1.000
_cell.angle_alpha   90.00
_cell.angle_beta   90.00
_cell.angle_gamma   90.00
#
_symmetry.space_group_name_H-M   'P 1'
#
loop_
_entity.id
_entity.type
_entity.pdbx_description
1 polymer ?
#
loop_
_entity_poly.entity_id
_entity_poly.type
_entity_poly.pdbx_seq_one_letter_code
_entity_poly.pdbx_strand_id
1 'polypeptide(L)'
;MAKFSEKYKKARSEKNSVLCIGLDPVHEKLEGRDILDFCLDIIESTSDYVAAFKPNSQFILFSLNLEQLKELNEEIHQTGCISILDHKLSDIGSSNESAFYWIKRADFDALTFSPFAGNIEEATEKAHKNN
;
A
#
# COMPACT_ATOMS: atom_id res chain seq x y z
N MET A 1 11.73 -10.13 -9.55
CA MET A 1 11.84 -9.32 -8.31
C MET A 1 11.88 -10.24 -7.08
N ALA A 2 12.24 -9.75 -5.89
CA ALA A 2 12.08 -10.54 -4.66
C ALA A 2 10.59 -10.74 -4.36
N LYS A 3 10.21 -11.91 -3.83
CA LYS A 3 8.81 -12.21 -3.47
C LYS A 3 8.38 -11.32 -2.30
N PHE A 4 7.10 -10.98 -2.22
CA PHE A 4 6.55 -10.21 -1.10
C PHE A 4 6.96 -10.78 0.27
N SER A 5 6.89 -12.11 0.43
CA SER A 5 7.29 -12.79 1.67
C SER A 5 8.76 -12.58 2.04
N GLU A 6 9.64 -12.41 1.05
CA GLU A 6 11.07 -12.16 1.28
C GLU A 6 11.28 -10.70 1.68
N LYS A 7 10.62 -9.75 0.99
CA LYS A 7 10.63 -8.34 1.37
C LYS A 7 10.14 -8.15 2.80
N TYR A 8 9.00 -8.74 3.16
CA TYR A 8 8.45 -8.66 4.51
C TYR A 8 9.38 -9.27 5.57
N LYS A 9 9.96 -10.45 5.31
CA LYS A 9 10.92 -11.06 6.23
C LYS A 9 12.14 -10.18 6.46
N LYS A 10 12.65 -9.53 5.41
CA LYS A 10 13.75 -8.56 5.50
C LYS A 10 13.35 -7.35 6.37
N ALA A 11 12.26 -6.67 6.03
CA ALA A 11 11.77 -5.50 6.77
C ALA A 11 11.53 -5.83 8.26
N ARG A 12 10.84 -6.94 8.54
CA ARG A 12 10.62 -7.43 9.91
C ARG A 12 11.93 -7.66 10.68
N SER A 13 12.93 -8.26 10.03
CA SER A 13 14.21 -8.57 10.66
C SER A 13 15.03 -7.32 10.91
N GLU A 14 15.09 -6.39 9.95
CA GLU A 14 15.85 -5.15 10.05
C GLU A 14 15.23 -4.17 11.06
N LYS A 15 13.90 -4.10 11.11
CA LYS A 15 13.15 -3.24 12.03
C LYS A 15 12.89 -3.88 13.39
N ASN A 16 13.17 -5.18 13.53
CA ASN A 16 12.80 -6.00 14.69
C ASN A 16 11.34 -5.77 15.13
N SER A 17 10.43 -5.65 14.16
CA SER A 17 9.05 -5.25 14.38
C SER A 17 8.10 -6.01 13.47
N VAL A 18 6.87 -6.19 13.93
CA VAL A 18 5.74 -6.68 13.12
C VAL A 18 4.65 -5.61 13.00
N LEU A 19 4.89 -4.42 13.54
CA LEU A 19 3.92 -3.33 13.55
C LEU A 19 3.70 -2.82 12.12
N CYS A 20 2.44 -2.63 11.78
CA CYS A 20 1.98 -2.06 10.52
C CYS A 20 1.10 -0.84 10.85
N ILE A 21 1.56 0.35 10.45
CA ILE A 21 0.84 1.60 10.70
C ILE A 21 -0.10 1.91 9.53
N GLY A 22 -1.33 2.32 9.83
CA GLY A 22 -2.26 2.86 8.83
C GLY A 22 -1.94 4.32 8.50
N LEU A 23 -2.00 4.67 7.23
CA LEU A 23 -1.85 6.05 6.73
C LEU A 23 -3.22 6.54 6.29
N ASP A 24 -4.05 6.86 7.29
CA ASP A 24 -5.50 7.09 7.13
C ASP A 24 -5.85 8.52 7.59
N PRO A 25 -5.54 9.55 6.77
CA PRO A 25 -5.76 10.95 7.11
C PRO A 25 -7.25 11.28 7.26
N VAL A 26 -7.73 11.26 8.49
CA VAL A 26 -9.10 11.65 8.82
C VAL A 26 -9.27 13.15 8.54
N HIS A 27 -10.27 13.51 7.73
CA HIS A 27 -10.50 14.89 7.28
C HIS A 27 -10.49 15.93 8.43
N GLU A 28 -11.08 15.59 9.58
CA GLU A 28 -11.12 16.44 10.78
C GLU A 28 -9.74 16.74 11.38
N LYS A 29 -8.75 15.85 11.17
CA LYS A 29 -7.38 15.98 11.70
C LYS A 29 -6.41 16.65 10.73
N LEU A 30 -6.83 16.85 9.48
CA LEU A 30 -5.99 17.49 8.47
C LEU A 30 -5.84 18.97 8.75
N GLU A 31 -6.87 19.65 9.29
CA GLU A 31 -6.84 21.09 9.57
C GLU A 31 -6.37 21.93 8.35
N GLY A 32 -6.68 21.46 7.14
CA GLY A 32 -6.26 22.08 5.88
C GLY A 32 -4.89 21.65 5.35
N ARG A 33 -4.19 20.71 6.01
CA ARG A 33 -2.95 20.11 5.50
C ARG A 33 -3.20 19.23 4.28
N ASP A 34 -2.18 19.18 3.42
CA ASP A 34 -2.12 18.23 2.33
C ASP A 34 -2.06 16.79 2.86
N ILE A 35 -2.72 15.87 2.16
CA ILE A 35 -2.84 14.48 2.56
C ILE A 35 -1.49 13.74 2.44
N LEU A 36 -0.68 14.08 1.44
CA LEU A 36 0.65 13.48 1.28
C LEU A 36 1.55 13.92 2.43
N ASP A 37 1.64 15.21 2.71
CA ASP A 37 2.45 15.75 3.81
C ASP A 37 2.09 15.09 5.16
N PHE A 38 0.79 14.93 5.44
CA PHE A 38 0.33 14.22 6.63
C PHE A 38 0.85 12.77 6.69
N CYS A 39 0.87 12.07 5.57
CA CYS A 39 1.38 10.70 5.51
C CYS A 39 2.90 10.66 5.68
N LEU A 40 3.63 11.61 5.07
CA LEU A 40 5.08 11.71 5.16
C LEU A 40 5.55 12.02 6.59
N ASP A 41 4.87 12.93 7.30
CA ASP A 41 5.13 13.24 8.72
C ASP A 41 5.04 11.97 9.61
N ILE A 42 4.05 11.10 9.33
CA ILE A 42 3.89 9.84 10.06
C ILE A 42 5.01 8.88 9.71
N ILE A 43 5.39 8.77 8.43
CA ILE A 43 6.49 7.90 8.00
C ILE A 43 7.80 8.32 8.66
N GLU A 44 8.15 9.61 8.58
CA GLU A 44 9.37 10.17 9.17
C GLU A 44 9.45 9.87 10.67
N SER A 45 8.35 10.12 11.40
CA SER A 45 8.33 9.97 12.86
C SER A 45 8.24 8.53 13.38
N THR A 46 7.85 7.56 12.55
CA THR A 46 7.54 6.19 13.03
C THR A 46 8.30 5.06 12.33
N SER A 47 8.99 5.33 11.22
CA SER A 47 9.61 4.31 10.38
C SER A 47 10.64 3.42 11.09
N ASP A 48 11.28 3.89 12.16
CA ASP A 48 12.23 3.09 12.96
C ASP A 48 11.57 1.94 13.74
N TYR A 49 10.26 2.01 13.96
CA TYR A 49 9.53 1.08 14.83
C TYR A 49 8.58 0.13 14.10
N VAL A 50 8.47 0.25 12.77
CA VAL A 50 7.46 -0.46 11.98
C VAL A 50 8.06 -1.25 10.84
N ALA A 51 7.42 -2.35 10.48
CA ALA A 51 7.80 -3.14 9.32
C ALA A 51 7.02 -2.73 8.05
N ALA A 52 5.87 -2.08 8.21
CA ALA A 52 4.99 -1.75 7.10
C ALA A 52 4.15 -0.50 7.36
N PHE A 53 3.75 0.13 6.26
CA PHE A 53 2.72 1.14 6.21
C PHE A 53 1.58 0.65 5.32
N LYS A 54 0.35 1.00 5.69
CA LYS A 54 -0.86 0.52 5.02
C LYS A 54 -1.87 1.65 4.80
N PRO A 55 -1.68 2.51 3.78
CA PRO A 55 -2.69 3.49 3.41
C PRO A 55 -3.99 2.82 2.99
N ASN A 56 -5.10 3.32 3.50
CA ASN A 56 -6.43 2.86 3.13
C ASN A 56 -6.99 3.73 1.99
N SER A 57 -7.42 3.07 0.91
CA SER A 57 -7.82 3.76 -0.32
C SER A 57 -8.94 4.77 -0.11
N GLN A 58 -9.83 4.55 0.85
CA GLN A 58 -10.97 5.42 1.14
C GLN A 58 -10.56 6.79 1.66
N PHE A 59 -9.37 6.94 2.26
CA PHE A 59 -8.87 8.22 2.76
C PHE A 59 -8.05 9.01 1.74
N ILE A 60 -7.53 8.34 0.71
CA ILE A 60 -6.63 8.92 -0.29
C ILE A 60 -7.28 9.03 -1.69
N LEU A 61 -8.43 8.37 -1.91
CA LEU A 61 -9.13 8.34 -3.18
C LEU A 61 -9.46 9.76 -3.66
N PHE A 62 -9.11 10.04 -4.92
CA PHE A 62 -9.24 11.36 -5.58
C PHE A 62 -8.45 12.51 -4.95
N SER A 63 -7.76 12.28 -3.83
CA SER A 63 -6.93 13.28 -3.17
C SER A 63 -5.46 13.14 -3.57
N LEU A 64 -4.97 11.91 -3.67
CA LEU A 64 -3.65 11.62 -4.20
C LEU A 64 -3.74 11.15 -5.65
N ASN A 65 -2.94 11.77 -6.52
CA ASN A 65 -2.74 11.31 -7.89
C ASN A 65 -1.65 10.23 -7.98
N LEU A 66 -1.44 9.65 -9.16
CA LEU A 66 -0.47 8.57 -9.37
C LEU A 66 0.96 8.96 -8.98
N GLU A 67 1.40 10.18 -9.27
CA GLU A 67 2.77 10.61 -8.94
C GLU A 67 2.94 10.80 -7.44
N GLN A 68 1.93 11.34 -6.75
CA GLN A 68 1.93 11.43 -5.29
C GLN A 68 1.89 10.05 -4.59
N LEU A 69 1.20 9.07 -5.19
CA LEU A 69 1.21 7.71 -4.67
C LEU A 69 2.58 7.04 -4.84
N LYS A 70 3.28 7.32 -5.95
CA LYS A 70 4.65 6.85 -6.14
C LYS A 70 5.60 7.51 -5.14
N GLU A 71 5.48 8.83 -4.95
CA GLU A 71 6.27 9.56 -3.95
C GLU A 71 6.08 8.99 -2.55
N LEU A 72 4.82 8.75 -2.14
CA LEU A 72 4.51 8.09 -0.88
C LEU A 72 5.18 6.72 -0.74
N ASN A 73 5.13 5.90 -1.80
CA ASN A 73 5.71 4.56 -1.76
C ASN A 73 7.23 4.56 -1.83
N GLU A 74 7.82 5.50 -2.56
CA GLU A 74 9.27 5.73 -2.60
C GLU A 74 9.80 6.07 -1.20
N GLU A 75 9.13 6.99 -0.49
CA GLU A 75 9.50 7.33 0.90
C GLU A 75 9.35 6.13 1.84
N ILE A 76 8.27 5.35 1.74
CA ILE A 76 8.11 4.10 2.51
C ILE A 76 9.29 3.13 2.23
N HIS A 77 9.67 2.95 0.96
CA HIS A 77 10.73 2.02 0.57
C HIS A 77 12.12 2.49 1.00
N GLN A 78 12.40 3.80 0.97
CA GLN A 78 13.66 4.36 1.45
C GLN A 78 13.92 4.03 2.92
N THR A 79 12.87 3.91 3.73
CA THR A 79 12.98 3.49 5.13
C THR A 79 13.20 1.99 5.33
N GLY A 80 13.10 1.18 4.27
CA GLY A 80 13.16 -0.29 4.32
C GLY A 80 11.84 -0.96 4.75
N CYS A 81 10.76 -0.21 4.87
CA CYS A 81 9.42 -0.72 5.21
C CYS A 81 8.66 -1.21 3.96
N ILE A 82 7.60 -1.96 4.20
CA ILE A 82 6.68 -2.48 3.16
C ILE A 82 5.49 -1.55 2.97
N SER A 83 5.06 -1.32 1.73
CA SER A 83 3.83 -0.57 1.43
C SER A 83 2.68 -1.48 1.02
N ILE A 84 1.54 -1.40 1.72
CA ILE A 84 0.36 -2.25 1.51
C ILE A 84 -0.86 -1.37 1.23
N LEU A 85 -1.46 -1.47 0.05
CA LEU A 85 -2.70 -0.75 -0.23
C LEU A 85 -3.92 -1.49 0.36
N ASP A 86 -4.57 -0.90 1.34
CA ASP A 86 -5.84 -1.40 1.85
C ASP A 86 -7.00 -0.92 0.96
N HIS A 87 -7.23 -1.67 -0.12
CA HIS A 87 -8.21 -1.37 -1.17
C HIS A 87 -9.51 -2.19 -1.11
N LYS A 88 -9.46 -3.35 -0.45
CA LYS A 88 -10.54 -4.37 -0.40
C LYS A 88 -11.12 -4.72 -1.78
N LEU A 89 -10.24 -4.84 -2.79
CA LEU A 89 -10.64 -5.03 -4.19
C LEU A 89 -11.57 -6.24 -4.35
N SER A 90 -12.70 -6.07 -5.03
CA SER A 90 -13.61 -7.16 -5.39
C SER A 90 -14.43 -6.76 -6.60
N ASP A 91 -14.17 -7.39 -7.74
CA ASP A 91 -14.88 -7.16 -8.99
C ASP A 91 -14.69 -8.38 -9.93
N ILE A 92 -15.20 -8.31 -11.16
CA ILE A 92 -14.96 -9.30 -12.21
C ILE A 92 -13.51 -9.24 -12.71
N GLY A 93 -13.06 -10.32 -13.36
CA GLY A 93 -11.64 -10.53 -13.69
C GLY A 93 -10.97 -9.43 -14.51
N SER A 94 -11.69 -8.76 -15.42
CA SER A 94 -11.16 -7.65 -16.23
C SER A 94 -10.96 -6.36 -15.41
N SER A 95 -11.91 -6.05 -14.51
CA SER A 95 -11.82 -4.90 -13.62
C SER A 95 -10.66 -5.08 -12.62
N ASN A 96 -10.52 -6.28 -12.05
CA ASN A 96 -9.40 -6.60 -11.15
C ASN A 96 -8.04 -6.45 -11.86
N GLU A 97 -7.93 -6.90 -13.12
CA GLU A 97 -6.71 -6.76 -13.91
C GLU A 97 -6.33 -5.29 -14.14
N SER A 98 -7.31 -4.43 -14.39
CA SER A 98 -7.09 -2.98 -14.47
C SER A 98 -6.59 -2.41 -13.14
N ALA A 99 -7.19 -2.80 -12.01
CA ALA A 99 -6.74 -2.37 -10.69
C ALA A 99 -5.31 -2.82 -10.39
N PHE A 100 -4.96 -4.09 -10.65
CA PHE A 100 -3.60 -4.60 -10.46
C PHE A 100 -2.56 -3.81 -11.26
N TYR A 101 -2.89 -3.44 -12.49
CA TYR A 101 -2.01 -2.63 -13.34
C TYR A 101 -1.70 -1.25 -12.74
N TRP A 102 -2.73 -0.53 -12.28
CA TRP A 102 -2.55 0.80 -11.70
C TRP A 102 -1.91 0.76 -10.31
N ILE A 103 -2.29 -0.20 -9.46
CA ILE A 103 -1.68 -0.40 -8.14
C ILE A 103 -0.19 -0.72 -8.28
N LYS A 104 0.19 -1.56 -9.26
CA LYS A 104 1.59 -1.83 -9.55
C LYS A 104 2.35 -0.59 -10.02
N ARG A 105 1.71 0.27 -10.82
CA ARG A 105 2.33 1.54 -11.26
C ARG A 105 2.49 2.57 -10.16
N ALA A 106 1.64 2.51 -9.15
CA ALA A 106 1.80 3.30 -7.93
C ALA A 106 2.91 2.73 -7.03
N ASP A 107 3.46 1.55 -7.32
CA ASP A 107 4.56 0.87 -6.61
C ASP A 107 4.21 0.33 -5.21
N PHE A 108 2.97 -0.14 -5.02
CA PHE A 108 2.60 -0.89 -3.82
C PHE A 108 3.15 -2.33 -3.85
N ASP A 109 3.61 -2.83 -2.69
CA ASP A 109 4.11 -4.21 -2.55
C ASP A 109 3.00 -5.25 -2.47
N ALA A 110 1.84 -4.86 -1.94
CA ALA A 110 0.67 -5.71 -1.79
C ALA A 110 -0.61 -4.89 -1.77
N LEU A 111 -1.75 -5.57 -1.96
CA LEU A 111 -3.08 -5.01 -1.73
C LEU A 111 -3.96 -5.99 -0.97
N THR A 112 -5.00 -5.47 -0.30
CA THR A 112 -6.06 -6.30 0.28
C THR A 112 -7.13 -6.63 -0.78
N PHE A 113 -7.55 -7.89 -0.85
CA PHE A 113 -8.58 -8.37 -1.77
C PHE A 113 -9.77 -8.94 -1.00
N SER A 114 -10.99 -8.69 -1.47
CA SER A 114 -12.23 -9.25 -0.91
C SER A 114 -12.64 -10.49 -1.72
N PRO A 115 -12.86 -11.65 -1.06
CA PRO A 115 -13.16 -12.91 -1.74
C PRO A 115 -14.58 -13.01 -2.29
N PHE A 116 -15.42 -11.99 -2.09
CA PHE A 116 -16.86 -12.04 -2.33
C PHE A 116 -17.23 -12.40 -3.79
N ALA A 117 -16.45 -11.95 -4.77
CA ALA A 117 -16.69 -12.25 -6.19
C ALA A 117 -16.41 -13.72 -6.59
N GLY A 118 -15.88 -14.55 -5.69
CA GLY A 118 -15.68 -15.99 -5.93
C GLY A 118 -14.51 -16.33 -6.86
N ASN A 119 -13.61 -15.39 -7.12
CA ASN A 119 -12.53 -15.49 -8.12
C ASN A 119 -11.12 -15.31 -7.52
N ILE A 120 -10.89 -15.74 -6.27
CA ILE A 120 -9.60 -15.55 -5.56
C ILE A 120 -8.42 -16.17 -6.32
N GLU A 121 -8.59 -17.38 -6.86
CA GLU A 121 -7.52 -18.08 -7.60
C GLU A 121 -7.11 -17.29 -8.84
N GLU A 122 -8.08 -16.96 -9.71
CA GLU A 122 -7.86 -16.14 -10.90
C GLU A 122 -7.23 -14.77 -10.55
N ALA A 123 -7.75 -14.10 -9.52
CA ALA A 123 -7.23 -12.82 -9.05
C ALA A 123 -5.77 -12.94 -8.58
N THR A 124 -5.43 -14.01 -7.86
CA THR A 124 -4.07 -14.27 -7.36
C THR A 124 -3.10 -14.53 -8.50
N GLU A 125 -3.49 -15.32 -9.50
CA GLU A 125 -2.67 -15.57 -10.68
C GLU A 125 -2.42 -14.28 -11.47
N LYS A 126 -3.48 -13.51 -11.72
CA LYS A 126 -3.40 -12.25 -12.45
C LYS A 126 -2.55 -11.20 -11.74
N ALA A 127 -2.68 -11.05 -10.43
CA ALA A 127 -1.89 -10.11 -9.64
C ALA A 127 -0.38 -10.40 -9.70
N HIS A 128 0.02 -11.66 -9.93
CA HIS A 128 1.43 -12.07 -10.01
C HIS A 128 1.95 -12.23 -11.44
N LYS A 129 1.10 -12.18 -12.47
CA LYS A 129 1.46 -12.50 -13.88
C LYS A 129 2.64 -11.68 -14.44
N ASN A 130 2.94 -10.53 -13.84
CA ASN A 130 4.01 -9.63 -14.29
C ASN A 130 5.11 -9.36 -13.22
N ASN A 131 5.20 -10.15 -12.14
CA ASN A 131 6.15 -9.94 -11.02
C ASN A 131 7.47 -10.73 -11.14
#